data_AF-A0A6A5ZQZ2-F1
#
_entry.id   AF-A0A6A5ZQZ2-F1
#
_cell.length_a   1.000
_cell.length_b   1.000
_cell.length_c   1.000
_cell.angle_alpha   90.00
_cell.angle_beta   90.00
_cell.angle_gamma   90.00
#
_symmetry.space_group_name_H-M   'P 1'
#
loop_
_entity.id
_entity.type
_entity.pdbx_description
1 polymer ?
#
loop_
_entity_poly.entity_id
_entity_poly.type
_entity_poly.pdbx_seq_one_letter_code
_entity_poly.pdbx_strand_id
1 'polypeptide(L)'
;MAESATAASASGASSSSQIEQTPRIPSTPSGKLNPSFARSTASSTMRASLTPKISSPTTRRSSTLSGTDRQLALLLQHTSSLNIKPRDPSLPCLFAAIPSEIRCMIYAYFLPGRSIILPTTDRMHFGSPWGKGDQTKTLWPLLLRVCRAIRLEYAYQFYTRTPFLAYSNDLDFSDFMSWVRKLPAQHRVLLTRNRGIQISLQLRNGNDGRFALDADYGHMLLAKRMNEAWKECRKYGNLYTVSGDQHKQHFVDFCKLSDWFLWSAKPLYTDFKFKYSASYADTQWAMSKGKALLAFLKQGLGVVQLPCTQHASLKEGQKDIIKKRALEMLGELEKVFRALTPRQRGGVDEEWDRRVVSLRKFLE
;
A
#
# COMPACT_ATOMS: atom_id res chain seq x y z
N MET A 1 3.36 -71.24 21.45
CA MET A 1 2.11 -71.56 20.73
C MET A 1 1.27 -70.28 20.76
N ALA A 2 1.11 -69.48 19.71
CA ALA A 2 1.18 -69.71 18.27
C ALA A 2 2.03 -68.64 17.56
N GLU A 3 2.62 -69.07 16.46
CA GLU A 3 3.43 -68.32 15.50
C GLU A 3 2.55 -67.60 14.47
N SER A 4 3.02 -66.47 13.94
CA SER A 4 2.85 -66.00 12.55
C SER A 4 3.26 -64.54 12.44
N ALA A 5 3.86 -64.02 11.38
CA ALA A 5 4.80 -64.53 10.37
C ALA A 5 5.32 -63.25 9.69
N THR A 6 6.62 -63.20 9.48
CA THR A 6 7.38 -62.15 8.80
C THR A 6 7.16 -62.25 7.28
N ALA A 7 6.97 -61.13 6.58
CA ALA A 7 7.15 -61.07 5.13
C ALA A 7 7.76 -59.72 4.71
N ALA A 8 9.07 -59.75 4.45
CA ALA A 8 9.79 -58.75 3.70
C ALA A 8 9.61 -59.01 2.20
N SER A 9 9.64 -57.96 1.39
CA SER A 9 9.91 -58.08 -0.05
C SER A 9 10.70 -56.87 -0.53
N ALA A 10 11.95 -57.15 -0.90
CA ALA A 10 12.84 -56.30 -1.65
C ALA A 10 13.09 -56.97 -3.00
N SER A 11 12.98 -56.20 -4.08
CA SER A 11 13.59 -56.36 -5.42
C SER A 11 13.01 -55.21 -6.25
N GLY A 12 13.74 -54.39 -7.02
CA GLY A 12 15.05 -54.55 -7.62
C GLY A 12 14.85 -54.46 -9.14
N ALA A 13 15.12 -53.30 -9.74
CA ALA A 13 15.47 -53.19 -11.17
C ALA A 13 16.04 -51.81 -11.49
N SER A 14 17.34 -51.81 -11.80
CA SER A 14 18.08 -50.76 -12.49
C SER A 14 17.62 -50.65 -13.95
N SER A 15 17.68 -49.46 -14.54
CA SER A 15 17.91 -49.29 -15.99
C SER A 15 18.52 -47.92 -16.27
N SER A 16 19.74 -47.98 -16.79
CA SER A 16 20.58 -46.89 -17.27
C SER A 16 20.32 -46.58 -18.75
N SER A 17 20.86 -45.44 -19.21
CA SER A 17 21.04 -44.97 -20.60
C SER A 17 19.75 -44.46 -21.27
N GLN A 18 19.75 -43.35 -22.03
CA GLN A 18 20.73 -42.93 -23.01
C GLN A 18 20.92 -41.40 -23.06
N ILE A 19 22.17 -41.06 -23.35
CA ILE A 19 22.69 -39.77 -23.81
C ILE A 19 22.37 -39.69 -25.31
N GLU A 20 21.75 -38.60 -25.75
CA GLU A 20 21.71 -38.27 -27.18
C GLU A 20 22.28 -36.87 -27.40
N GLN A 21 23.35 -36.85 -28.20
CA GLN A 21 24.22 -35.73 -28.53
C GLN A 21 23.89 -35.21 -29.93
N THR A 22 23.73 -33.89 -30.07
CA THR A 22 24.07 -33.03 -31.23
C THR A 22 23.28 -33.18 -32.55
N PRO A 23 23.11 -32.09 -33.37
CA PRO A 23 24.23 -31.45 -34.08
C PRO A 23 24.30 -29.93 -34.04
N ARG A 24 25.56 -29.46 -33.97
CA ARG A 24 26.04 -28.13 -34.35
C ARG A 24 25.87 -27.93 -35.86
N ILE A 25 25.49 -26.73 -36.27
CA ILE A 25 25.56 -26.24 -37.66
C ILE A 25 26.42 -24.96 -37.68
N PRO A 26 27.14 -24.71 -38.80
CA PRO A 26 28.45 -24.06 -38.80
C PRO A 26 28.43 -22.54 -38.86
N SER A 27 29.48 -21.96 -38.31
CA SER A 27 30.02 -20.65 -38.62
C SER A 27 30.71 -20.62 -39.98
N THR A 28 30.47 -19.57 -40.77
CA THR A 28 31.38 -19.10 -41.83
C THR A 28 31.48 -17.56 -41.83
N PRO A 29 32.59 -16.99 -42.35
CA PRO A 29 33.15 -15.73 -41.88
C PRO A 29 33.08 -14.57 -42.90
N SER A 30 33.57 -13.42 -42.42
CA SER A 30 34.27 -12.36 -43.19
C SER A 30 33.43 -11.44 -44.10
N GLY A 31 33.40 -10.16 -43.73
CA GLY A 31 33.04 -9.06 -44.61
C GLY A 31 33.31 -7.70 -43.97
N LYS A 32 34.51 -7.17 -44.22
CA LYS A 32 35.00 -5.83 -43.83
C LYS A 32 34.04 -4.72 -44.29
N LEU A 33 33.94 -3.65 -43.50
CA LEU A 33 34.36 -2.27 -43.85
C LEU A 33 33.69 -1.24 -42.92
N ASN A 34 34.50 -0.55 -42.12
CA ASN A 34 34.19 0.80 -41.64
C ASN A 34 34.10 1.74 -42.86
N PRO A 35 33.28 2.80 -42.78
CA PRO A 35 33.94 4.09 -42.58
C PRO A 35 33.33 4.92 -41.46
N SER A 36 34.25 5.52 -40.71
CA SER A 36 34.09 6.71 -39.89
C SER A 36 33.62 7.89 -40.74
N PHE A 37 32.59 8.59 -40.27
CA PHE A 37 32.48 10.03 -40.49
C PHE A 37 32.10 10.71 -39.17
N ALA A 38 33.14 11.26 -38.54
CA ALA A 38 33.00 12.39 -37.66
C ALA A 38 32.33 13.55 -38.41
N ARG A 39 31.40 14.25 -37.75
CA ARG A 39 31.12 15.65 -38.06
C ARG A 39 31.15 16.46 -36.77
N SER A 40 32.18 17.30 -36.69
CA SER A 40 32.29 18.42 -35.76
C SER A 40 31.92 19.72 -36.46
N THR A 41 31.53 20.72 -35.67
CA THR A 41 31.46 22.19 -35.97
C THR A 41 30.36 22.63 -36.94
N ALA A 42 29.75 23.82 -36.90
CA ALA A 42 30.05 25.14 -36.33
C ALA A 42 28.69 25.84 -36.04
N SER A 43 28.50 26.63 -34.97
CA SER A 43 28.75 28.08 -34.86
C SER A 43 28.17 28.98 -35.97
N SER A 44 27.60 30.10 -35.48
CA SER A 44 27.18 31.33 -36.17
C SER A 44 25.74 31.30 -36.74
N THR A 45 24.89 32.34 -36.65
CA THR A 45 25.16 33.78 -36.61
C THR A 45 23.97 34.54 -36.03
N MET A 46 24.27 35.67 -35.41
CA MET A 46 23.37 36.71 -34.95
C MET A 46 22.36 37.15 -36.03
N ARG A 47 21.11 37.42 -35.62
CA ARG A 47 20.32 38.50 -36.20
C ARG A 47 19.57 39.23 -35.10
N ALA A 48 20.03 40.44 -34.85
CA ALA A 48 19.34 41.46 -34.08
C ALA A 48 18.03 41.83 -34.78
N SER A 49 16.93 41.78 -34.04
CA SER A 49 15.74 42.57 -34.34
C SER A 49 15.42 43.37 -33.09
N LEU A 50 15.66 44.67 -33.19
CA LEU A 50 15.29 45.69 -32.22
C LEU A 50 13.76 45.81 -32.22
N THR A 51 13.11 45.38 -31.14
CA THR A 51 11.76 45.79 -30.80
C THR A 51 11.76 46.41 -29.39
N PRO A 52 10.99 47.48 -29.14
CA PRO A 52 11.11 48.27 -27.92
C PRO A 52 10.60 47.45 -26.72
N LYS A 53 11.46 47.28 -25.70
CA LYS A 53 11.07 46.80 -24.39
C LYS A 53 10.18 47.85 -23.72
N ILE A 54 8.88 47.66 -23.79
CA ILE A 54 7.96 48.21 -22.79
C ILE A 54 8.21 47.41 -21.51
N SER A 55 8.97 48.01 -20.59
CA SER A 55 9.20 47.47 -19.26
C SER A 55 7.89 47.52 -18.48
N SER A 56 7.16 46.40 -18.46
CA SER A 56 6.11 46.21 -17.47
C SER A 56 6.76 46.09 -16.08
N PRO A 57 6.26 46.81 -15.06
CA PRO A 57 6.81 46.74 -13.72
C PRO A 57 6.59 45.33 -13.19
N THR A 58 7.67 44.56 -13.11
CA THR A 58 7.65 43.24 -12.49
C THR A 58 7.51 43.44 -10.99
N THR A 59 6.29 43.62 -10.53
CA THR A 59 5.93 43.47 -9.13
C THR A 59 6.28 42.04 -8.74
N ARG A 60 7.46 41.87 -8.14
CA ARG A 60 7.86 40.65 -7.43
C ARG A 60 6.91 40.49 -6.25
N ARG A 61 5.73 39.96 -6.52
CA ARG A 61 4.81 39.49 -5.50
C ARG A 61 5.47 38.24 -4.91
N SER A 62 6.12 38.41 -3.76
CA SER A 62 6.65 37.31 -2.96
C SER A 62 5.51 36.34 -2.68
N SER A 63 5.41 35.28 -3.48
CA SER A 63 4.39 34.26 -3.28
C SER A 63 4.75 33.48 -2.02
N THR A 64 3.96 33.65 -0.97
CA THR A 64 3.99 32.86 0.27
C THR A 64 3.58 31.40 0.07
N LEU A 65 3.35 30.98 -1.17
CA LEU A 65 3.03 29.60 -1.55
C LEU A 65 4.28 28.74 -1.37
N SER A 66 4.20 27.75 -0.49
CA SER A 66 5.20 26.70 -0.32
C SER A 66 5.57 26.09 -1.68
N GLY A 67 6.80 25.59 -1.85
CA GLY A 67 7.30 25.12 -3.17
C GLY A 67 6.37 24.12 -3.89
N THR A 68 5.60 23.35 -3.14
CA THR A 68 4.58 22.40 -3.63
C THR A 68 3.27 23.04 -4.09
N ASP A 69 2.87 24.17 -3.52
CA ASP A 69 1.70 24.94 -3.99
C ASP A 69 2.06 25.79 -5.19
N ARG A 70 3.31 26.25 -5.28
CA ARG A 70 3.85 26.88 -6.49
C ARG A 70 3.91 25.90 -7.68
N GLN A 71 4.30 24.65 -7.47
CA GLN A 71 4.24 23.62 -8.51
C GLN A 71 2.81 23.29 -8.95
N LEU A 72 1.83 23.34 -8.03
CA LEU A 72 0.42 23.18 -8.37
C LEU A 72 -0.10 24.41 -9.13
N ALA A 73 0.23 25.61 -8.67
CA ALA A 73 -0.07 26.85 -9.39
C ALA A 73 0.57 26.84 -10.78
N LEU A 74 1.75 26.23 -10.96
CA LEU A 74 2.37 26.02 -12.27
C LEU A 74 1.65 24.94 -13.10
N LEU A 75 1.23 23.82 -12.50
CA LEU A 75 0.43 22.79 -13.16
C LEU A 75 -0.93 23.32 -13.62
N LEU A 76 -1.59 24.10 -12.76
CA LEU A 76 -2.87 24.78 -13.00
C LEU A 76 -2.69 26.00 -13.92
N GLN A 77 -1.60 26.75 -13.83
CA GLN A 77 -1.27 27.81 -14.81
C GLN A 77 -1.03 27.20 -16.18
N HIS A 78 -0.34 26.07 -16.28
CA HIS A 78 -0.25 25.33 -17.54
C HIS A 78 -1.61 24.80 -18.00
N THR A 79 -2.60 24.59 -17.12
CA THR A 79 -3.96 24.22 -17.55
C THR A 79 -4.73 25.34 -18.23
N SER A 80 -4.35 26.62 -18.07
CA SER A 80 -4.88 27.70 -18.92
C SER A 80 -4.55 27.50 -20.41
N SER A 81 -3.55 26.67 -20.72
CA SER A 81 -3.23 26.23 -22.09
C SER A 81 -3.89 24.90 -22.50
N LEU A 82 -4.53 24.18 -21.57
CA LEU A 82 -5.19 22.90 -21.85
C LEU A 82 -6.65 23.16 -22.25
N ASN A 83 -6.84 23.50 -23.52
CA ASN A 83 -8.18 23.58 -24.09
C ASN A 83 -8.87 22.21 -24.04
N ILE A 84 -10.02 22.15 -23.36
CA ILE A 84 -10.92 21.01 -23.44
C ILE A 84 -11.54 21.04 -24.83
N LYS A 85 -11.08 20.15 -25.71
CA LYS A 85 -11.66 19.98 -27.03
C LYS A 85 -12.82 18.98 -26.96
N PRO A 86 -14.00 19.30 -27.53
CA PRO A 86 -15.06 18.32 -27.67
C PRO A 86 -14.62 17.18 -28.59
N ARG A 87 -15.24 16.01 -28.42
CA ARG A 87 -15.05 14.88 -29.34
C ARG A 87 -15.53 15.24 -30.76
N ASP A 88 -16.60 16.02 -30.83
CA ASP A 88 -17.12 16.59 -32.07
C ASP A 88 -16.84 18.11 -32.09
N PRO A 89 -15.93 18.59 -32.96
CA PRO A 89 -15.61 20.02 -33.08
C PRO A 89 -16.79 20.90 -33.51
N SER A 90 -17.84 20.33 -34.11
CA SER A 90 -19.01 21.07 -34.56
C SER A 90 -20.00 21.41 -33.43
N LEU A 91 -19.88 20.74 -32.28
CA LEU A 91 -20.76 20.94 -31.14
C LEU A 91 -20.09 21.79 -30.04
N PRO A 92 -20.84 22.72 -29.41
CA PRO A 92 -20.31 23.52 -28.32
C PRO A 92 -20.02 22.65 -27.09
N CYS A 93 -18.81 22.76 -26.52
CA CYS A 93 -18.49 22.14 -25.25
C CYS A 93 -18.76 23.13 -24.11
N LEU A 94 -20.02 23.25 -23.68
CA LEU A 94 -20.42 24.22 -22.64
C LEU A 94 -19.61 24.03 -21.35
N PHE A 95 -19.30 22.79 -20.99
CA PHE A 95 -18.49 22.49 -19.82
C PHE A 95 -17.03 22.98 -19.94
N ALA A 96 -16.47 23.03 -21.16
CA ALA A 96 -15.14 23.59 -21.41
C ALA A 96 -15.10 25.11 -21.20
N ALA A 97 -16.19 25.80 -21.51
CA ALA A 97 -16.30 27.25 -21.39
C ALA A 97 -16.39 27.73 -19.94
N ILE A 98 -16.78 26.84 -19.01
CA ILE A 98 -16.84 27.14 -17.58
C ILE A 98 -15.42 27.38 -17.03
N PRO A 99 -15.14 28.42 -16.23
CA PRO A 99 -13.84 28.60 -15.58
C PRO A 99 -13.43 27.39 -14.73
N SER A 100 -12.13 27.13 -14.64
CA SER A 100 -11.57 25.97 -13.91
C SER A 100 -12.00 25.91 -12.44
N GLU A 101 -12.17 27.08 -11.83
CA GLU A 101 -12.60 27.30 -10.46
C GLU A 101 -14.02 26.77 -10.25
N ILE A 102 -14.92 27.12 -11.17
CA ILE A 102 -16.31 26.66 -11.13
C ILE A 102 -16.38 25.16 -11.43
N ARG A 103 -15.58 24.65 -12.39
CA ARG A 103 -15.47 23.19 -12.62
C ARG A 103 -15.00 22.46 -11.36
N CYS A 104 -14.01 23.00 -10.65
CA CYS A 104 -13.53 22.45 -9.39
C CYS A 104 -14.61 22.45 -8.29
N MET A 105 -15.45 23.50 -8.21
CA MET A 105 -16.59 23.51 -7.31
C MET A 105 -17.62 22.43 -7.67
N ILE A 106 -17.91 22.27 -8.97
CA ILE A 106 -18.78 21.20 -9.47
C ILE A 106 -18.22 19.83 -9.09
N TYR A 107 -16.93 19.60 -9.31
CA TYR A 107 -16.27 18.35 -8.92
C TYR A 107 -16.40 18.08 -7.43
N ALA A 108 -16.13 19.08 -6.59
CA ALA A 108 -16.23 18.96 -5.14
C ALA A 108 -17.65 18.59 -4.69
N TYR A 109 -18.68 19.11 -5.35
CA TYR A 109 -20.08 18.75 -5.09
C TYR A 109 -20.38 17.28 -5.43
N PHE A 110 -19.75 16.73 -6.48
CA PHE A 110 -19.90 15.33 -6.88
C PHE A 110 -19.01 14.35 -6.10
N LEU A 111 -18.04 14.83 -5.31
CA LEU A 111 -17.22 13.93 -4.51
C LEU A 111 -18.10 13.26 -3.45
N PRO A 112 -17.94 11.95 -3.22
CA PRO A 112 -18.71 11.28 -2.19
C PRO A 112 -18.41 11.91 -0.83
N GLY A 113 -19.46 12.32 -0.11
CA GLY A 113 -19.35 12.76 1.27
C GLY A 113 -18.98 11.63 2.24
N ARG A 114 -18.98 10.38 1.76
CA ARG A 114 -18.58 9.17 2.50
C ARG A 114 -17.24 8.66 2.00
N SER A 115 -16.54 7.92 2.87
CA SER A 115 -15.29 7.25 2.52
C SER A 115 -15.47 6.28 1.36
N ILE A 116 -14.57 6.34 0.38
CA ILE A 116 -14.47 5.32 -0.67
C ILE A 116 -13.77 4.12 -0.06
N ILE A 117 -14.49 2.99 0.00
CA ILE A 117 -13.93 1.72 0.40
C ILE A 117 -13.06 1.20 -0.75
N LEU A 118 -11.78 0.97 -0.46
CA LEU A 118 -10.85 0.37 -1.39
C LEU A 118 -11.08 -1.15 -1.43
N PRO A 119 -11.09 -1.76 -2.62
CA PRO A 119 -11.39 -3.17 -2.76
C PRO A 119 -10.30 -3.99 -2.10
N THR A 120 -10.72 -4.99 -1.33
CA THR A 120 -9.86 -6.07 -0.89
C THR A 120 -9.95 -7.23 -1.88
N THR A 121 -8.83 -7.84 -2.24
CA THR A 121 -8.82 -9.03 -3.10
C THR A 121 -9.47 -10.22 -2.40
N ASP A 122 -9.49 -10.21 -1.07
CA ASP A 122 -10.14 -11.24 -0.30
C ASP A 122 -11.66 -11.06 -0.33
N ARG A 123 -12.31 -11.87 -1.17
CA ARG A 123 -13.75 -11.90 -1.48
C ARG A 123 -14.66 -12.25 -0.29
N MET A 124 -14.15 -12.25 0.93
CA MET A 124 -14.84 -12.66 2.16
C MET A 124 -15.55 -11.51 2.89
N HIS A 125 -16.13 -10.55 2.18
CA HIS A 125 -17.21 -9.76 2.77
C HIS A 125 -18.45 -10.66 2.87
N PHE A 126 -18.47 -11.52 3.89
CA PHE A 126 -19.66 -12.18 4.39
C PHE A 126 -20.67 -11.09 4.76
N GLY A 127 -21.72 -10.94 3.95
CA GLY A 127 -22.92 -10.20 4.33
C GLY A 127 -22.97 -8.71 4.00
N SER A 128 -22.03 -8.13 3.24
CA SER A 128 -22.30 -6.75 2.74
C SER A 128 -23.41 -6.81 1.68
N PRO A 129 -24.57 -6.14 1.87
CA PRO A 129 -25.65 -6.12 0.89
C PRO A 129 -25.26 -5.42 -0.42
N TRP A 130 -24.12 -4.72 -0.40
CA TRP A 130 -23.58 -3.95 -1.50
C TRP A 130 -22.76 -4.87 -2.41
N GLY A 131 -23.48 -5.54 -3.32
CA GLY A 131 -22.98 -6.58 -4.21
C GLY A 131 -21.71 -6.22 -5.00
N LYS A 132 -21.04 -7.29 -5.45
CA LYS A 132 -19.76 -7.37 -6.19
C LYS A 132 -19.61 -6.50 -7.46
N GLY A 133 -20.59 -5.67 -7.82
CA GLY A 133 -20.66 -4.99 -9.12
C GLY A 133 -20.18 -3.53 -9.17
N ASP A 134 -20.12 -2.80 -8.05
CA ASP A 134 -20.01 -1.32 -8.14
C ASP A 134 -18.75 -0.70 -7.51
N GLN A 135 -18.00 -1.43 -6.68
CA GLN A 135 -16.80 -0.89 -6.02
C GLN A 135 -15.64 -0.61 -6.99
N THR A 136 -15.56 -1.30 -8.13
CA THR A 136 -14.49 -1.03 -9.10
C THR A 136 -14.73 0.29 -9.86
N LYS A 137 -15.98 0.73 -9.98
CA LYS A 137 -16.33 1.99 -10.65
C LYS A 137 -15.97 3.20 -9.79
N THR A 138 -16.04 3.09 -8.47
CA THR A 138 -15.74 4.20 -7.56
C THR A 138 -14.25 4.52 -7.46
N LEU A 139 -13.37 3.54 -7.70
CA LEU A 139 -11.91 3.75 -7.68
C LEU A 139 -11.39 4.51 -8.89
N TRP A 140 -12.12 4.42 -10.00
CA TRP A 140 -11.78 5.06 -11.26
C TRP A 140 -12.99 5.83 -11.78
N PRO A 141 -13.37 6.93 -11.13
CA PRO A 141 -14.53 7.71 -11.54
C PRO A 141 -14.46 8.06 -13.03
N LEU A 142 -15.61 8.04 -13.69
CA LEU A 142 -15.71 8.30 -15.13
C LEU A 142 -15.06 9.63 -15.54
N LEU A 143 -15.08 10.63 -14.65
CA LEU A 143 -14.44 11.94 -14.86
C LEU A 143 -12.93 11.85 -15.07
N LEU A 144 -12.23 10.85 -14.51
CA LEU A 144 -10.81 10.62 -14.79
C LEU A 144 -10.56 10.12 -16.23
N ARG A 145 -11.61 9.71 -16.96
CA ARG A 145 -11.49 9.13 -18.31
C ARG A 145 -11.89 10.08 -19.43
N VAL A 146 -12.43 11.26 -19.13
CA VAL A 146 -13.00 12.19 -20.13
C VAL A 146 -11.92 12.80 -21.03
N CYS A 147 -11.13 13.74 -20.51
CA CYS A 147 -10.04 14.37 -21.25
C CYS A 147 -8.89 14.73 -20.30
N ARG A 148 -7.74 15.16 -20.83
CA ARG A 148 -6.56 15.47 -20.02
C ARG A 148 -6.81 16.58 -18.99
N ALA A 149 -7.45 17.68 -19.39
CA ALA A 149 -7.71 18.81 -18.50
C ALA A 149 -8.64 18.41 -17.34
N ILE A 150 -9.82 17.86 -17.67
CA ILE A 150 -10.79 17.38 -16.68
C ILE A 150 -10.16 16.32 -15.76
N ARG A 151 -9.38 15.38 -16.32
CA ARG A 151 -8.68 14.37 -15.51
C ARG A 151 -7.76 15.00 -14.48
N LEU A 152 -6.97 16.00 -14.84
CA LEU A 152 -6.03 16.64 -13.91
C LEU A 152 -6.76 17.41 -12.81
N GLU A 153 -7.75 18.22 -13.19
CA GLU A 153 -8.56 19.00 -12.24
C GLU A 153 -9.35 18.09 -11.30
N TYR A 154 -10.03 17.09 -11.85
CA TYR A 154 -10.82 16.15 -11.06
C TYR A 154 -9.92 15.24 -10.20
N ALA A 155 -8.80 14.74 -10.72
CA ALA A 155 -7.85 13.95 -9.94
C ALA A 155 -7.34 14.74 -8.74
N TYR A 156 -7.06 16.03 -8.90
CA TYR A 156 -6.68 16.88 -7.78
C TYR A 156 -7.76 16.87 -6.69
N GLN A 157 -9.01 17.15 -7.04
CA GLN A 157 -10.11 17.15 -6.06
C GLN A 157 -10.30 15.77 -5.43
N PHE A 158 -10.38 14.72 -6.24
CA PHE A 158 -10.64 13.36 -5.81
C PHE A 158 -9.54 12.81 -4.90
N TYR A 159 -8.29 12.81 -5.34
CA TYR A 159 -7.22 12.18 -4.55
C TYR A 159 -6.78 13.01 -3.34
N THR A 160 -7.04 14.32 -3.29
CA THR A 160 -6.65 15.15 -2.13
C THR A 160 -7.74 15.27 -1.07
N ARG A 161 -9.02 15.27 -1.47
CA ARG A 161 -10.14 15.55 -0.56
C ARG A 161 -10.97 14.34 -0.20
N THR A 162 -11.05 13.34 -1.08
CA THR A 162 -11.90 12.17 -0.82
C THR A 162 -11.29 11.29 0.27
N PRO A 163 -12.05 10.95 1.33
CA PRO A 163 -11.57 9.98 2.30
C PRO A 163 -11.54 8.57 1.68
N PHE A 164 -10.45 7.86 1.91
CA PHE A 164 -10.25 6.49 1.45
C PHE A 164 -10.16 5.55 2.65
N LEU A 165 -10.93 4.47 2.63
CA LEU A 165 -10.91 3.44 3.66
C LEU A 165 -10.38 2.14 3.06
N ALA A 166 -9.21 1.70 3.51
CA ALA A 166 -8.72 0.35 3.24
C ALA A 166 -8.96 -0.54 4.46
N TYR A 167 -9.25 -1.82 4.23
CA TYR A 167 -9.25 -2.82 5.27
C TYR A 167 -7.97 -3.64 5.18
N SER A 168 -7.41 -4.02 6.33
CA SER A 168 -6.32 -4.97 6.43
C SER A 168 -6.80 -6.19 7.21
N ASN A 169 -6.71 -7.35 6.57
CA ASN A 169 -7.03 -8.65 7.16
C ASN A 169 -5.71 -9.35 7.48
N ASP A 170 -5.57 -9.88 8.70
CA ASP A 170 -4.37 -10.62 9.10
C ASP A 170 -3.06 -9.85 8.79
N LEU A 171 -3.08 -8.53 9.02
CA LEU A 171 -1.97 -7.60 8.72
C LEU A 171 -1.50 -7.60 7.25
N ASP A 172 -2.33 -8.08 6.32
CA ASP A 172 -2.05 -7.94 4.91
C ASP A 172 -2.47 -6.55 4.42
N PHE A 173 -1.52 -5.83 3.81
CA PHE A 173 -1.71 -4.51 3.22
C PHE A 173 -1.49 -4.54 1.70
N SER A 174 -1.31 -5.73 1.11
CA SER A 174 -0.99 -5.95 -0.30
C SER A 174 -1.99 -5.29 -1.23
N ASP A 175 -3.29 -5.32 -0.89
CA ASP A 175 -4.37 -4.71 -1.64
C ASP A 175 -4.24 -3.20 -1.77
N PHE A 176 -4.05 -2.52 -0.63
CA PHE A 176 -3.83 -1.08 -0.62
C PHE A 176 -2.57 -0.73 -1.40
N MET A 177 -1.46 -1.44 -1.15
CA MET A 177 -0.21 -1.21 -1.87
C MET A 177 -0.38 -1.43 -3.39
N SER A 178 -1.12 -2.46 -3.79
CA SER A 178 -1.42 -2.79 -5.20
C SER A 178 -2.25 -1.70 -5.85
N TRP A 179 -3.29 -1.21 -5.16
CA TRP A 179 -4.08 -0.07 -5.62
C TRP A 179 -3.20 1.17 -5.83
N VAL A 180 -2.38 1.55 -4.85
CA VAL A 180 -1.47 2.70 -4.98
C VAL A 180 -0.49 2.51 -6.14
N ARG A 181 0.05 1.31 -6.35
CA ARG A 181 0.98 1.02 -7.48
C ARG A 181 0.32 1.16 -8.85
N LYS A 182 -0.98 0.88 -8.96
CA LYS A 182 -1.75 1.04 -10.21
C LYS A 182 -2.04 2.50 -10.54
N LEU A 183 -1.88 3.43 -9.59
CA LEU A 183 -2.12 4.85 -9.83
C LEU A 183 -0.99 5.48 -10.67
N PRO A 184 -1.33 6.35 -11.64
CA PRO A 184 -0.34 7.19 -12.30
C PRO A 184 0.53 7.95 -11.29
N ALA A 185 1.81 8.17 -11.63
CA ALA A 185 2.75 8.86 -10.73
C ALA A 185 2.22 10.21 -10.23
N GLN A 186 1.59 11.00 -11.12
CA GLN A 186 0.98 12.28 -10.78
C GLN A 186 -0.14 12.14 -9.73
N HIS A 187 -0.96 11.08 -9.82
CA HIS A 187 -2.05 10.85 -8.87
C HIS A 187 -1.54 10.37 -7.50
N ARG A 188 -0.45 9.59 -7.48
CA ARG A 188 0.21 9.19 -6.23
C ARG A 188 0.71 10.39 -5.44
N VAL A 189 1.27 11.40 -6.12
CA VAL A 189 1.71 12.65 -5.47
C VAL A 189 0.52 13.41 -4.87
N LEU A 190 -0.67 13.33 -5.45
CA LEU A 190 -1.86 13.97 -4.88
C LEU A 190 -2.29 13.31 -3.56
N LEU A 191 -2.14 11.98 -3.45
CA LEU A 191 -2.46 11.24 -2.22
C LEU A 191 -1.60 11.64 -1.02
N THR A 192 -0.38 12.17 -1.22
CA THR A 192 0.46 12.65 -0.10
C THR A 192 -0.20 13.82 0.65
N ARG A 193 -1.10 14.54 -0.02
CA ARG A 193 -1.84 15.67 0.56
C ARG A 193 -3.13 15.24 1.24
N ASN A 194 -3.55 14.00 1.02
CA ASN A 194 -4.80 13.48 1.55
C ASN A 194 -4.64 13.12 3.04
N ARG A 195 -5.49 13.71 3.87
CA ARG A 195 -5.54 13.45 5.33
C ARG A 195 -6.67 12.50 5.74
N GLY A 196 -7.40 11.99 4.76
CA GLY A 196 -8.52 11.06 4.88
C GLY A 196 -8.17 9.64 4.46
N ILE A 197 -6.89 9.27 4.36
CA ILE A 197 -6.49 7.87 4.14
C ILE A 197 -6.55 7.13 5.47
N GLN A 198 -7.49 6.20 5.59
CA GLN A 198 -7.72 5.40 6.78
C GLN A 198 -7.47 3.92 6.47
N ILE A 199 -6.70 3.27 7.33
CA ILE A 199 -6.43 1.84 7.30
C ILE A 199 -7.14 1.20 8.50
N SER A 200 -8.16 0.41 8.22
CA SER A 200 -8.95 -0.28 9.23
C SER A 200 -8.44 -1.70 9.43
N LEU A 201 -7.86 -1.94 10.59
CA LEU A 201 -7.34 -3.25 10.99
C LEU A 201 -8.52 -4.12 11.41
N GLN A 202 -8.76 -5.23 10.71
CA GLN A 202 -9.78 -6.18 11.12
C GLN A 202 -9.25 -7.00 12.30
N LEU A 203 -9.82 -6.75 13.48
CA LEU A 203 -9.41 -7.43 14.70
C LEU A 203 -10.30 -8.63 14.93
N ARG A 204 -9.69 -9.81 15.03
CA ARG A 204 -10.38 -11.03 15.44
C ARG A 204 -10.48 -11.10 16.96
N ASN A 205 -11.57 -11.69 17.44
CA ASN A 205 -11.75 -11.86 18.87
C ASN A 205 -10.76 -12.90 19.37
N GLY A 206 -9.97 -12.58 20.41
CA GLY A 206 -8.97 -13.50 20.96
C GLY A 206 -9.57 -14.80 21.52
N ASN A 207 -10.89 -14.81 21.79
CA ASN A 207 -11.62 -15.96 22.31
C ASN A 207 -12.16 -16.90 21.23
N ASP A 208 -12.19 -16.52 19.95
CA ASP A 208 -12.73 -17.40 18.89
C ASP A 208 -11.83 -18.59 18.59
N GLY A 209 -10.79 -18.83 19.39
CA GLY A 209 -9.95 -20.01 19.31
C GLY A 209 -9.14 -20.11 18.02
N ARG A 210 -9.33 -19.23 17.02
CA ARG A 210 -8.75 -19.34 15.67
C ARG A 210 -7.42 -18.58 15.61
N PHE A 211 -6.29 -19.19 15.96
CA PHE A 211 -5.56 -20.17 15.14
C PHE A 211 -6.08 -21.61 15.01
N ALA A 212 -7.01 -22.08 15.83
CA ALA A 212 -7.90 -23.21 15.49
C ALA A 212 -8.89 -22.80 14.38
N LEU A 213 -8.37 -22.61 13.17
CA LEU A 213 -9.05 -23.27 12.05
C LEU A 213 -9.31 -24.70 12.53
N ASP A 214 -10.56 -25.15 12.45
CA ASP A 214 -10.99 -26.52 12.72
C ASP A 214 -9.83 -27.50 12.54
N ALA A 215 -9.37 -28.17 13.61
CA ALA A 215 -8.01 -28.70 13.70
C ALA A 215 -7.58 -29.51 12.46
N ASP A 216 -8.52 -30.18 11.78
CA ASP A 216 -8.27 -30.93 10.55
C ASP A 216 -8.17 -30.10 9.26
N TYR A 217 -8.96 -29.02 9.10
CA TYR A 217 -8.87 -28.11 7.93
C TYR A 217 -7.84 -27.00 8.12
N GLY A 218 -7.50 -26.73 9.39
CA GLY A 218 -6.54 -25.72 9.77
C GLY A 218 -5.15 -26.02 9.30
N HIS A 219 -4.63 -27.21 9.54
CA HIS A 219 -3.26 -27.55 9.19
C HIS A 219 -2.98 -27.50 7.69
N MET A 220 -3.94 -27.86 6.82
CA MET A 220 -3.73 -27.83 5.37
C MET A 220 -3.77 -26.39 4.79
N LEU A 221 -4.70 -25.57 5.28
CA LEU A 221 -4.74 -24.13 4.96
C LEU A 221 -3.55 -23.39 5.57
N LEU A 222 -3.12 -23.78 6.78
CA LEU A 222 -1.90 -23.27 7.41
C LEU A 222 -0.70 -23.65 6.55
N ALA A 223 -0.51 -24.90 6.14
CA ALA A 223 0.65 -25.32 5.36
C ALA A 223 0.75 -24.59 4.02
N LYS A 224 -0.37 -24.44 3.30
CA LYS A 224 -0.41 -23.65 2.05
C LYS A 224 -0.11 -22.17 2.31
N ARG A 225 -0.71 -21.59 3.35
CA ARG A 225 -0.42 -20.20 3.80
C ARG A 225 1.02 -20.05 4.30
N MET A 226 1.62 -21.08 4.89
CA MET A 226 2.98 -21.06 5.43
C MET A 226 4.00 -21.10 4.31
N ASN A 227 3.74 -21.82 3.21
CA ASN A 227 4.59 -21.75 2.02
C ASN A 227 4.57 -20.37 1.37
N GLU A 228 3.41 -19.73 1.30
CA GLU A 228 3.27 -18.35 0.81
C GLU A 228 3.92 -17.35 1.77
N ALA A 229 3.63 -17.46 3.07
CA ALA A 229 4.22 -16.64 4.13
C ALA A 229 5.75 -16.78 4.17
N TRP A 230 6.29 -17.98 3.94
CA TRP A 230 7.73 -18.20 3.86
C TRP A 230 8.36 -17.38 2.73
N LYS A 231 7.73 -17.35 1.54
CA LYS A 231 8.23 -16.54 0.41
C LYS A 231 8.29 -15.06 0.77
N GLU A 232 7.30 -14.57 1.51
CA GLU A 232 7.24 -13.17 1.98
C GLU A 232 8.28 -12.88 3.05
N CYS A 233 8.50 -13.83 3.98
CA CYS A 233 9.42 -13.68 5.11
C CYS A 233 10.89 -13.84 4.75
N ARG A 234 11.22 -14.46 3.60
CA ARG A 234 12.60 -14.83 3.21
C ARG A 234 13.60 -13.67 3.27
N LYS A 235 13.16 -12.43 3.04
CA LYS A 235 14.01 -11.22 3.11
C LYS A 235 14.38 -10.80 4.53
N TYR A 236 13.66 -11.27 5.54
CA TYR A 236 13.87 -10.96 6.95
C TYR A 236 14.50 -12.13 7.71
N GLY A 237 14.43 -13.36 7.21
CA GLY A 237 15.06 -14.51 7.85
C GLY A 237 14.45 -15.83 7.43
N ASN A 238 14.92 -16.91 8.05
CA ASN A 238 14.39 -18.23 7.81
C ASN A 238 13.27 -18.55 8.83
N LEU A 239 12.02 -18.64 8.37
CA LEU A 239 10.89 -19.00 9.23
C LEU A 239 11.09 -20.34 9.94
N TYR A 240 11.80 -21.29 9.33
CA TYR A 240 12.02 -22.62 9.88
C TYR A 240 13.03 -22.67 11.03
N THR A 241 13.84 -21.62 11.24
CA THR A 241 14.74 -21.54 12.40
C THR A 241 14.03 -21.05 13.66
N VAL A 242 12.77 -20.61 13.55
CA VAL A 242 11.97 -20.13 14.67
C VAL A 242 11.24 -21.30 15.32
N SER A 243 11.60 -21.63 16.56
CA SER A 243 11.01 -22.73 17.32
C SER A 243 9.64 -22.38 17.90
N GLY A 244 8.67 -23.27 17.70
CA GLY A 244 7.29 -23.12 18.17
C GLY A 244 6.38 -22.39 17.20
N ASP A 245 5.18 -22.92 16.97
CA ASP A 245 4.27 -22.41 15.93
C ASP A 245 3.75 -21.02 16.23
N GLN A 246 3.55 -20.69 17.52
CA GLN A 246 3.20 -19.34 17.94
C GLN A 246 4.30 -18.32 17.58
N HIS A 247 5.57 -18.66 17.78
CA HIS A 247 6.68 -17.77 17.44
C HIS A 247 6.86 -17.64 15.93
N LYS A 248 6.65 -18.72 15.16
CA LYS A 248 6.62 -18.65 13.70
C LYS A 248 5.55 -17.67 13.23
N GLN A 249 4.36 -17.71 13.84
CA GLN A 249 3.29 -16.78 13.52
C GLN A 249 3.66 -15.32 13.87
N HIS A 250 4.23 -15.08 15.07
CA HIS A 250 4.75 -13.75 15.42
C HIS A 250 5.77 -13.24 14.40
N PHE A 251 6.65 -14.12 13.90
CA PHE A 251 7.61 -13.78 12.87
C PHE A 251 6.96 -13.44 11.53
N VAL A 252 5.91 -14.15 11.12
CA VAL A 252 5.11 -13.82 9.93
C VAL A 252 4.45 -12.46 10.07
N ASP A 253 3.79 -12.19 11.20
CA ASP A 253 3.13 -10.91 11.46
C ASP A 253 4.14 -9.75 11.50
N PHE A 254 5.32 -9.99 12.07
CA PHE A 254 6.45 -9.07 12.02
C PHE A 254 6.90 -8.77 10.58
N CYS A 255 7.01 -9.79 9.73
CA CYS A 255 7.43 -9.61 8.34
C CYS A 255 6.42 -8.76 7.55
N LYS A 256 5.12 -8.99 7.76
CA LYS A 256 4.03 -8.21 7.15
C LYS A 256 4.03 -6.75 7.60
N LEU A 257 4.17 -6.51 8.90
CA LEU A 257 4.29 -5.15 9.44
C LEU A 257 5.55 -4.45 8.94
N SER A 258 6.68 -5.15 8.91
CA SER A 258 7.95 -4.62 8.40
C SER A 258 7.81 -4.22 6.93
N ASP A 259 7.13 -5.05 6.13
CA ASP A 259 6.83 -4.72 4.73
C ASP A 259 5.98 -3.48 4.58
N TRP A 260 4.94 -3.36 5.39
CA TRP A 260 4.07 -2.19 5.42
C TRP A 260 4.83 -0.91 5.80
N PHE A 261 5.62 -0.97 6.87
CA PHE A 261 6.38 0.18 7.37
C PHE A 261 7.51 0.59 6.42
N LEU A 262 8.26 -0.36 5.89
CA LEU A 262 9.31 -0.06 4.91
C LEU A 262 8.74 0.41 3.58
N TRP A 263 7.58 -0.09 3.15
CA TRP A 263 6.90 0.42 1.97
C TRP A 263 6.42 1.86 2.17
N SER A 264 5.75 2.16 3.29
CA SER A 264 5.25 3.50 3.61
C SER A 264 6.37 4.52 3.86
N ALA A 265 7.59 4.08 4.12
CA ALA A 265 8.77 4.95 4.28
C ALA A 265 9.54 5.20 2.98
N LYS A 266 9.20 4.55 1.85
CA LYS A 266 9.86 4.85 0.58
C LYS A 266 9.64 6.33 0.22
N PRO A 267 10.61 7.02 -0.42
CA PRO A 267 10.50 8.44 -0.72
C PRO A 267 9.21 8.84 -1.44
N LEU A 268 8.67 7.96 -2.29
CA LEU A 268 7.43 8.21 -3.02
C LEU A 268 6.16 8.20 -2.15
N TYR A 269 6.22 7.55 -0.99
CA TYR A 269 5.07 7.31 -0.10
C TYR A 269 5.25 7.91 1.29
N THR A 270 6.44 8.44 1.61
CA THR A 270 6.81 8.89 2.96
C THR A 270 5.87 9.96 3.52
N ASP A 271 5.32 10.78 2.63
CA ASP A 271 4.43 11.88 2.97
C ASP A 271 2.96 11.47 3.14
N PHE A 272 2.62 10.21 2.86
CA PHE A 272 1.26 9.70 3.08
C PHE A 272 0.95 9.75 4.58
N LYS A 273 -0.27 10.18 4.90
CA LYS A 273 -0.75 10.30 6.28
C LYS A 273 -1.84 9.27 6.51
N PHE A 274 -1.43 8.15 7.10
CA PHE A 274 -2.32 7.05 7.44
C PHE A 274 -2.95 7.31 8.81
N LYS A 275 -4.27 7.23 8.87
CA LYS A 275 -5.01 7.07 10.12
C LYS A 275 -5.29 5.59 10.31
N TYR A 276 -5.06 5.06 11.50
CA TYR A 276 -5.36 3.67 11.80
C TYR A 276 -6.64 3.58 12.63
N SER A 277 -7.52 2.67 12.24
CA SER A 277 -8.71 2.33 13.00
C SER A 277 -8.78 0.83 13.22
N ALA A 278 -9.66 0.40 14.11
CA ALA A 278 -9.97 -1.00 14.31
C ALA A 278 -11.40 -1.28 13.84
N SER A 279 -11.57 -2.33 13.05
CA SER A 279 -12.86 -2.88 12.67
C SER A 279 -13.11 -4.17 13.44
N TYR A 280 -14.34 -4.33 13.90
CA TYR A 280 -14.77 -5.46 14.72
C TYR A 280 -15.90 -6.19 13.99
N ALA A 281 -16.10 -7.48 14.27
CA ALA A 281 -17.34 -8.15 13.86
C ALA A 281 -18.55 -7.48 14.54
N ASP A 282 -19.64 -7.26 13.79
CA ASP A 282 -20.80 -6.46 14.21
C ASP A 282 -21.47 -6.92 15.51
N THR A 283 -21.23 -8.16 15.94
CA THR A 283 -21.81 -8.76 17.16
C THR A 283 -21.01 -8.48 18.43
N GLN A 284 -19.90 -7.74 18.38
CA GLN A 284 -19.03 -7.54 19.53
C GLN A 284 -19.46 -6.36 20.42
N TRP A 285 -19.64 -6.62 21.72
CA TRP A 285 -19.84 -5.62 22.77
C TRP A 285 -18.60 -4.73 22.98
N ALA A 286 -18.76 -3.52 23.52
CA ALA A 286 -17.64 -2.58 23.70
C ALA A 286 -16.47 -3.17 24.52
N MET A 287 -16.75 -3.92 25.60
CA MET A 287 -15.72 -4.59 26.39
C MET A 287 -14.95 -5.65 25.58
N SER A 288 -15.61 -6.37 24.65
CA SER A 288 -14.90 -7.31 23.77
C SER A 288 -14.05 -6.58 22.73
N LYS A 289 -14.44 -5.37 22.30
CA LYS A 289 -13.63 -4.54 21.39
C LYS A 289 -12.32 -4.10 22.04
N GLY A 290 -12.37 -3.63 23.30
CA GLY A 290 -11.17 -3.28 24.07
C GLY A 290 -10.22 -4.47 24.26
N LYS A 291 -10.77 -5.65 24.60
CA LYS A 291 -9.99 -6.89 24.70
C LYS A 291 -9.37 -7.32 23.37
N ALA A 292 -10.11 -7.21 22.26
CA ALA A 292 -9.59 -7.53 20.93
C ALA A 292 -8.44 -6.59 20.52
N LEU A 293 -8.58 -5.29 20.81
CA LEU A 293 -7.51 -4.32 20.56
C LEU A 293 -6.28 -4.57 21.45
N LEU A 294 -6.47 -4.94 22.72
CA LEU A 294 -5.39 -5.36 23.61
C LEU A 294 -4.71 -6.65 23.13
N ALA A 295 -5.48 -7.63 22.64
CA ALA A 295 -4.93 -8.85 22.05
C ALA A 295 -4.10 -8.53 20.80
N PHE A 296 -4.61 -7.65 19.93
CA PHE A 296 -3.86 -7.15 18.78
C PHE A 296 -2.58 -6.41 19.18
N LEU A 297 -2.60 -5.62 20.25
CA LEU A 297 -1.41 -4.96 20.76
C LEU A 297 -0.35 -5.98 21.22
N LYS A 298 -0.77 -7.09 21.84
CA LYS A 298 0.14 -8.16 22.30
C LYS A 298 0.68 -9.01 21.17
N GLN A 299 -0.18 -9.45 20.25
CA GLN A 299 0.10 -10.50 19.27
C GLN A 299 0.28 -9.98 17.83
N GLY A 300 -0.21 -8.78 17.53
CA GLY A 300 -0.09 -8.12 16.23
C GLY A 300 1.01 -7.07 16.25
N LEU A 301 0.73 -5.86 16.76
CA LEU A 301 1.71 -4.77 16.76
C LEU A 301 2.91 -5.05 17.69
N GLY A 302 2.67 -5.71 18.83
CA GLY A 302 3.70 -6.03 19.83
C GLY A 302 4.73 -7.06 19.38
N VAL A 303 4.57 -7.69 18.21
CA VAL A 303 5.58 -8.64 17.68
C VAL A 303 6.94 -7.98 17.43
N VAL A 304 6.98 -6.67 17.23
CA VAL A 304 8.22 -5.91 16.98
C VAL A 304 9.19 -5.91 18.17
N GLN A 305 8.69 -6.12 19.40
CA GLN A 305 9.52 -6.19 20.61
C GLN A 305 9.86 -7.62 21.04
N LEU A 306 9.26 -8.65 20.42
CA LEU A 306 9.41 -10.02 20.87
C LEU A 306 10.80 -10.59 20.54
N PRO A 307 11.42 -11.38 21.42
CA PRO A 307 12.75 -11.97 21.16
C PRO A 307 12.82 -12.78 19.87
N CYS A 308 11.75 -13.51 19.53
CA CYS A 308 11.68 -14.34 18.32
C CYS A 308 11.75 -13.55 16.99
N THR A 309 11.61 -12.22 17.01
CA THR A 309 11.70 -11.36 15.82
C THR A 309 12.93 -10.46 15.82
N GLN A 310 13.63 -10.34 16.96
CA GLN A 310 14.82 -9.50 17.10
C GLN A 310 16.00 -9.96 16.23
N HIS A 311 16.05 -11.24 15.90
CA HIS A 311 17.07 -11.83 15.03
C HIS A 311 16.75 -11.69 13.53
N ALA A 312 15.72 -10.94 13.16
CA ALA A 312 15.44 -10.64 11.77
C ALA A 312 16.60 -9.87 11.12
N SER A 313 16.94 -10.27 9.89
CA SER A 313 17.96 -9.67 9.03
C SER A 313 17.50 -8.30 8.51
N LEU A 314 17.55 -7.29 9.39
CA LEU A 314 17.26 -5.89 9.08
C LEU A 314 18.53 -5.04 9.20
N LYS A 315 18.71 -4.11 8.26
CA LYS A 315 19.72 -3.05 8.40
C LYS A 315 19.30 -2.08 9.51
N GLU A 316 20.26 -1.45 10.17
CA GLU A 316 19.97 -0.57 11.30
C GLU A 316 18.97 0.55 10.95
N GLY A 317 19.18 1.25 9.83
CA GLY A 317 18.22 2.28 9.37
C GLY A 317 16.83 1.74 8.99
N GLN A 318 16.68 0.44 8.68
CA GLN A 318 15.36 -0.16 8.48
C GLN A 318 14.63 -0.39 9.81
N LYS A 319 15.37 -0.75 10.87
CA LYS A 319 14.80 -0.88 12.22
C LYS A 319 14.27 0.45 12.71
N ASP A 320 15.01 1.55 12.52
CA ASP A 320 14.57 2.89 12.91
C ASP A 320 13.28 3.30 12.20
N ILE A 321 13.19 3.01 10.90
CA ILE A 321 11.99 3.25 10.10
C ILE A 321 10.80 2.45 10.65
N ILE A 322 11.01 1.15 10.92
CA ILE A 322 9.97 0.27 11.46
C ILE A 322 9.50 0.78 12.82
N LYS A 323 10.42 1.13 13.72
CA LYS A 323 10.12 1.67 15.04
C LYS A 323 9.29 2.95 14.96
N LYS A 324 9.73 3.91 14.15
CA LYS A 324 9.02 5.18 13.92
C LYS A 324 7.60 4.96 13.40
N ARG A 325 7.41 4.11 12.40
CA ARG A 325 6.08 3.85 11.81
C ARG A 325 5.17 3.05 12.74
N ALA A 326 5.73 2.11 13.51
CA ALA A 326 5.01 1.40 14.55
C ALA A 326 4.53 2.36 15.65
N LEU A 327 5.34 3.35 16.02
CA LEU A 327 4.97 4.38 17.00
C LEU A 327 3.82 5.26 16.49
N GLU A 328 3.84 5.65 15.21
CA GLU A 328 2.73 6.36 14.57
C GLU A 328 1.43 5.54 14.60
N MET A 329 1.50 4.24 14.28
CA MET A 329 0.35 3.34 14.36
C MET A 329 -0.17 3.19 15.80
N LEU A 330 0.73 3.00 16.76
CA LEU A 330 0.39 2.89 18.19
C LEU A 330 -0.36 4.13 18.67
N GLY A 331 0.09 5.33 18.30
CA GLY A 331 -0.57 6.59 18.68
C GLY A 331 -1.99 6.74 18.13
N GLU A 332 -2.27 6.25 16.92
CA GLU A 332 -3.64 6.25 16.37
C GLU A 332 -4.52 5.19 17.06
N LEU A 333 -3.99 3.99 17.33
CA LEU A 333 -4.71 2.93 18.03
C LEU A 333 -5.02 3.28 19.49
N GLU A 334 -4.15 4.04 20.16
CA GLU A 334 -4.41 4.58 21.50
C GLU A 334 -5.65 5.49 21.51
N LYS A 335 -5.81 6.36 20.50
CA LYS A 335 -7.02 7.19 20.36
C LYS A 335 -8.27 6.32 20.18
N VAL A 336 -8.18 5.26 19.37
CA VAL A 336 -9.28 4.32 19.15
C VAL A 336 -9.65 3.61 20.46
N PHE A 337 -8.66 3.14 21.23
CA PHE A 337 -8.90 2.50 22.52
C PHE A 337 -9.61 3.44 23.50
N ARG A 338 -9.10 4.66 23.69
CA ARG A 338 -9.68 5.66 24.60
C ARG A 338 -11.12 6.05 24.21
N ALA A 339 -11.42 6.08 22.91
CA ALA A 339 -12.78 6.32 22.43
C ALA A 339 -13.76 5.17 22.76
N LEU A 340 -13.26 3.94 22.91
CA LEU A 340 -14.06 2.76 23.24
C LEU A 340 -14.26 2.55 24.74
N THR A 341 -13.35 3.05 25.58
CA THR A 341 -13.38 2.86 27.05
C THR A 341 -13.48 4.18 27.84
N PRO A 342 -14.42 5.11 27.54
CA PRO A 342 -14.38 6.44 28.13
C PRO A 342 -14.63 6.50 29.66
N ARG A 343 -15.06 5.41 30.33
CA ARG A 343 -15.54 5.44 31.72
C ARG A 343 -15.33 4.18 32.58
N GLN A 344 -14.59 3.16 32.13
CA GLN A 344 -14.45 1.91 32.88
C GLN A 344 -13.00 1.67 33.31
N ARG A 345 -12.61 2.19 34.48
CA ARG A 345 -11.37 1.76 35.15
C ARG A 345 -11.54 0.30 35.57
N GLY A 346 -11.06 -0.61 34.74
CA GLY A 346 -10.96 -2.04 35.01
C GLY A 346 -9.62 -2.58 34.54
N GLY A 347 -9.34 -3.86 34.80
CA GLY A 347 -8.03 -4.45 34.52
C GLY A 347 -7.58 -4.39 33.05
N VAL A 348 -8.50 -4.24 32.10
CA VAL A 348 -8.17 -4.09 30.66
C VAL A 348 -7.48 -2.75 30.38
N ASP A 349 -7.92 -1.66 31.03
CA ASP A 349 -7.33 -0.33 30.85
C ASP A 349 -5.92 -0.27 31.45
N GLU A 350 -5.73 -0.82 32.65
CA GLU A 350 -4.41 -0.88 33.30
C GLU A 350 -3.43 -1.75 32.51
N GLU A 351 -3.90 -2.88 31.98
CA GLU A 351 -3.06 -3.74 31.15
C GLU A 351 -2.74 -3.07 29.81
N TRP A 352 -3.72 -2.39 29.18
CA TRP A 352 -3.49 -1.58 27.98
C TRP A 352 -2.41 -0.53 28.23
N ASP A 353 -2.56 0.28 29.27
CA ASP A 353 -1.62 1.36 29.60
C ASP A 353 -0.21 0.81 29.85
N ARG A 354 -0.09 -0.28 30.62
CA ARG A 354 1.20 -0.95 30.85
C ARG A 354 1.84 -1.42 29.55
N ARG A 355 1.06 -1.98 28.63
CA ARG A 355 1.54 -2.50 27.34
C ARG A 355 1.92 -1.37 26.38
N VAL A 356 1.12 -0.29 26.31
CA VAL A 356 1.44 0.89 25.51
C VAL A 356 2.73 1.54 25.99
N VAL A 357 2.90 1.73 27.30
CA VAL A 357 4.13 2.31 27.88
C VAL A 357 5.34 1.44 27.57
N SER A 358 5.25 0.12 27.79
CA SER A 358 6.33 -0.82 27.49
C SER A 358 6.72 -0.80 26.01
N LEU A 359 5.72 -0.82 25.11
CA LEU A 359 5.97 -0.84 23.67
C LEU A 359 6.53 0.52 23.19
N ARG A 360 5.98 1.63 23.68
CA ARG A 360 6.47 2.98 23.36
C ARG A 360 7.94 3.15 23.74
N LYS A 361 8.34 2.71 24.94
CA LYS A 361 9.74 2.74 25.40
C LYS A 361 10.69 1.92 24.51
N PHE A 362 10.20 0.85 23.88
CA PHE A 362 11.00 0.05 22.95
C PHE A 362 11.13 0.70 21.56
N LEU A 363 10.09 1.43 21.15
CA LEU A 363 9.99 2.08 19.84
C LEU A 363 10.68 3.45 19.78
N GLU A 364 10.80 4.14 20.92
CA GLU A 364 11.68 5.29 21.12
C GLU A 364 13.14 4.85 21.24
#